data_AF-A0A6C1BQ12-F1
#
_entry.id   AF-A0A6C1BQ12-F1
#
_cell.length_a   1.000
_cell.length_b   1.000
_cell.length_c   1.000
_cell.angle_alpha   90.00
_cell.angle_beta   90.00
_cell.angle_gamma   90.00
#
_symmetry.space_group_name_H-M   'P 1'
#
loop_
_entity.id
_entity.type
_entity.pdbx_description
1 polymer ?
#
loop_
_entity_poly.entity_id
_entity_poly.type
_entity_poly.pdbx_seq_one_letter_code
_entity_poly.pdbx_strand_id
1 'polypeptide(L)'
;MVGLLSLLRDLDIYLSQHAIYISKLERAIENRQPFEHKTCRECAFRKKFYEEVYPYMEEYEDKIKELLHEIEKLHCGFHEIASKIDTQNPKPEDAEIIKKVKEDSTHLFQLLLALK
;
A
#
# COMPACT_ATOMS: atom_id res chain seq x y z
N MET A 1 -15.13 16.64 0.70
CA MET A 1 -14.68 16.15 2.05
C MET A 1 -15.22 14.78 2.50
N VAL A 2 -16.40 14.31 2.04
CA VAL A 2 -16.99 13.04 2.52
C VAL A 2 -16.09 11.83 2.24
N GLY A 3 -15.44 11.80 1.07
CA GLY A 3 -14.50 10.76 0.66
C GLY A 3 -13.29 10.60 1.58
N LEU A 4 -12.60 11.70 1.87
CA LEU A 4 -11.43 11.71 2.75
C LEU A 4 -11.79 11.24 4.17
N LEU A 5 -12.90 11.73 4.74
CA LEU A 5 -13.39 11.27 6.04
C LEU A 5 -13.69 9.76 6.03
N SER A 6 -14.24 9.26 4.93
CA SER A 6 -14.50 7.83 4.74
C SER A 6 -13.22 7.00 4.72
N LEU A 7 -12.20 7.46 3.97
CA LEU A 7 -10.87 6.84 3.94
C LEU A 7 -10.23 6.80 5.34
N LEU A 8 -10.30 7.92 6.07
CA LEU A 8 -9.71 8.04 7.41
C LEU A 8 -10.38 7.14 8.45
N ARG A 9 -11.69 6.88 8.34
CA ARG A 9 -12.41 5.93 9.20
C ARG A 9 -11.95 4.49 8.98
N ASP A 10 -11.67 4.13 7.73
CA ASP A 10 -11.26 2.77 7.35
C ASP A 10 -9.73 2.59 7.40
N LEU A 11 -8.98 3.63 7.80
CA LEU A 11 -7.52 3.65 7.75
C LEU A 11 -6.90 2.46 8.48
N ASP A 12 -7.30 2.20 9.71
CA ASP A 12 -6.75 1.09 10.53
C ASP A 12 -6.92 -0.28 9.85
N ILE A 13 -7.99 -0.45 9.07
CA ILE A 13 -8.23 -1.67 8.29
C ILE A 13 -7.18 -1.79 7.19
N TYR A 14 -6.90 -0.72 6.44
CA TYR A 14 -5.90 -0.74 5.37
C TYR A 14 -4.47 -0.91 5.90
N LEU A 15 -4.15 -0.28 7.02
CA LEU A 15 -2.87 -0.47 7.73
C LEU A 15 -2.68 -1.96 8.09
N SER A 16 -3.72 -2.57 8.67
CA SER A 16 -3.70 -3.99 9.04
C SER A 16 -3.56 -4.90 7.82
N GLN A 17 -4.23 -4.60 6.71
CA GLN A 17 -4.12 -5.37 5.47
C GLN A 17 -2.71 -5.36 4.89
N HIS A 18 -2.03 -4.20 4.91
CA HIS A 18 -0.64 -4.09 4.48
C HIS A 18 0.31 -4.87 5.38
N ALA A 19 0.17 -4.75 6.71
CA ALA A 19 0.97 -5.53 7.66
C ALA A 19 0.79 -7.04 7.45
N ILE A 20 -0.46 -7.50 7.29
CA ILE A 20 -0.77 -8.91 7.01
C ILE A 20 -0.17 -9.36 5.68
N TYR A 21 -0.20 -8.52 4.64
CA TYR A 21 0.40 -8.85 3.35
C TYR A 21 1.90 -9.11 3.50
N ILE A 22 2.64 -8.21 4.14
CA ILE A 22 4.09 -8.34 4.34
C ILE A 22 4.40 -9.60 5.16
N SER A 23 3.71 -9.81 6.29
CA SER A 23 3.95 -10.99 7.12
C SER A 23 3.67 -12.30 6.38
N LYS A 24 2.64 -12.34 5.52
CA LYS A 24 2.36 -13.53 4.69
C LYS A 24 3.41 -13.72 3.59
N LEU A 25 3.89 -12.64 2.98
CA LEU A 25 4.94 -12.68 1.98
C LEU A 25 6.25 -13.22 2.57
N GLU A 26 6.68 -12.70 3.72
CA GLU A 26 7.86 -13.19 4.44
C GLU A 26 7.73 -14.67 4.78
N ARG A 27 6.58 -15.08 5.31
CA ARG A 27 6.33 -16.49 5.61
C ARG A 27 6.35 -17.38 4.35
N ALA A 28 5.83 -16.89 3.22
CA ALA A 28 5.86 -17.63 1.98
C ALA A 28 7.29 -17.83 1.45
N ILE A 29 8.14 -16.79 1.57
CA ILE A 29 9.57 -16.85 1.25
C ILE A 29 10.28 -17.90 2.13
N GLU A 30 10.09 -17.83 3.45
CA GLU A 30 10.72 -18.76 4.41
C GLU A 30 10.36 -20.23 4.12
N ASN A 31 9.09 -20.47 3.77
CA ASN A 31 8.57 -21.82 3.53
C ASN A 31 8.62 -22.25 2.05
N ARG A 32 9.14 -21.40 1.16
CA ARG A 32 9.15 -21.60 -0.31
C ARG A 32 7.77 -21.95 -0.88
N GLN A 33 6.73 -21.30 -0.35
CA GLN A 33 5.34 -21.53 -0.74
C GLN A 33 4.90 -20.51 -1.79
N PRO A 34 3.98 -20.89 -2.70
CA PRO A 34 3.41 -19.93 -3.64
C PRO A 34 2.69 -18.81 -2.88
N PHE A 35 2.88 -17.58 -3.36
CA PHE A 35 2.23 -16.39 -2.82
C PHE A 35 1.52 -15.63 -3.93
N GLU A 36 0.23 -15.37 -3.73
CA GLU A 36 -0.57 -14.59 -4.67
C GLU A 36 -0.40 -13.10 -4.38
N HIS A 37 0.41 -12.43 -5.19
CA HIS A 37 0.55 -10.98 -5.11
C HIS A 37 -0.74 -10.31 -5.56
N LYS A 38 -1.31 -9.47 -4.68
CA LYS A 38 -2.30 -8.49 -5.09
C LYS A 38 -1.62 -7.41 -5.90
N THR A 39 -2.18 -7.05 -7.04
CA THR A 39 -1.75 -5.84 -7.75
C THR A 39 -2.24 -4.60 -7.00
N CYS A 40 -1.65 -3.44 -7.31
CA CYS A 40 -2.20 -2.18 -6.83
C CYS A 40 -3.67 -2.00 -7.24
N ARG A 41 -4.11 -2.69 -8.31
CA ARG A 41 -5.46 -2.62 -8.87
C ARG A 41 -6.53 -3.36 -8.09
N GLU A 42 -6.14 -4.34 -7.27
CA GLU A 42 -7.06 -5.31 -6.67
C GLU A 42 -7.20 -5.16 -5.16
N CYS A 43 -6.41 -4.29 -4.53
CA CYS A 43 -6.49 -4.10 -3.09
C CYS A 43 -7.72 -3.25 -2.69
N ALA A 44 -8.20 -3.46 -1.47
CA ALA A 44 -9.36 -2.75 -0.95
C ALA A 44 -9.10 -1.23 -0.80
N PHE A 45 -7.85 -0.87 -0.49
CA PHE A 45 -7.43 0.54 -0.41
C PHE A 45 -7.65 1.26 -1.75
N ARG A 46 -7.18 0.69 -2.87
CA ARG A 46 -7.37 1.32 -4.18
C ARG A 46 -8.85 1.51 -4.50
N LYS A 47 -9.67 0.49 -4.27
CA LYS A 47 -11.12 0.59 -4.52
C LYS A 47 -11.69 1.80 -3.79
N LYS A 48 -11.42 1.92 -2.49
CA LYS A 48 -11.83 3.07 -1.68
C LYS A 48 -11.27 4.40 -2.22
N PHE A 49 -9.99 4.44 -2.52
CA PHE A 49 -9.31 5.64 -2.99
C PHE A 49 -9.92 6.16 -4.29
N TYR A 50 -10.11 5.30 -5.29
CA TYR A 50 -10.61 5.72 -6.60
C TYR A 50 -12.13 5.90 -6.66
N GLU A 51 -12.91 5.20 -5.83
CA GLU A 51 -14.36 5.36 -5.80
C GLU A 51 -14.81 6.51 -4.91
N GLU A 52 -14.11 6.78 -3.82
CA GLU A 52 -14.57 7.73 -2.80
C GLU A 52 -13.67 8.97 -2.67
N VAL A 53 -12.37 8.90 -2.99
CA VAL A 53 -11.44 10.04 -2.78
C VAL A 53 -11.14 10.75 -4.10
N TYR A 54 -10.62 10.02 -5.08
CA TYR A 54 -10.18 10.53 -6.39
C TYR A 54 -11.25 11.35 -7.15
N PRO A 55 -12.55 10.99 -7.15
CA PRO A 55 -13.56 11.75 -7.88
C PRO A 55 -13.71 13.20 -7.40
N TYR A 56 -13.27 13.47 -6.17
CA TYR A 56 -13.33 14.80 -5.55
C TYR A 56 -11.94 15.46 -5.48
N MET A 57 -10.95 14.97 -6.26
CA MET A 57 -9.57 15.44 -6.18
C MET A 57 -9.48 16.97 -6.30
N GLU A 58 -10.22 17.54 -7.24
CA GLU A 58 -10.23 18.99 -7.50
C GLU A 58 -10.77 19.85 -6.37
N GLU A 59 -11.60 19.27 -5.49
CA GLU A 59 -12.21 19.96 -4.34
C GLU A 59 -11.27 20.07 -3.13
N TYR A 60 -10.17 19.33 -3.12
CA TYR A 60 -9.21 19.37 -2.01
C TYR A 60 -8.25 20.56 -2.12
N GLU A 61 -7.74 21.00 -0.97
CA GLU A 61 -6.64 21.97 -0.93
C GLU A 61 -5.37 21.39 -1.56
N ASP A 62 -4.52 22.25 -2.14
CA ASP A 62 -3.32 21.81 -2.86
C ASP A 62 -2.41 20.91 -2.03
N LYS A 63 -2.24 21.23 -0.74
CA LYS A 63 -1.47 20.39 0.20
C LYS A 63 -2.06 18.98 0.33
N ILE A 64 -3.38 18.85 0.35
CA ILE A 64 -4.05 17.55 0.44
C ILE A 64 -3.95 16.81 -0.89
N LYS A 65 -4.09 17.51 -2.04
CA LYS A 65 -3.87 16.93 -3.37
C LYS A 65 -2.46 16.33 -3.49
N GLU A 66 -1.44 17.08 -3.07
CA GLU A 66 -0.05 16.62 -3.06
C GLU A 66 0.13 15.34 -2.23
N LEU A 67 -0.41 15.31 -1.00
CA LEU A 67 -0.39 14.12 -0.16
C LEU A 67 -1.10 12.93 -0.81
N LEU A 68 -2.27 13.13 -1.40
CA LEU A 68 -3.04 12.08 -2.05
C LEU A 68 -2.29 11.48 -3.26
N HIS A 69 -1.63 12.32 -4.07
CA HIS A 69 -0.79 11.84 -5.16
C HIS A 69 0.44 11.06 -4.67
N GLU A 70 1.08 11.52 -3.59
CA GLU A 70 2.23 10.82 -3.02
C GLU A 70 1.82 9.45 -2.46
N ILE A 71 0.69 9.39 -1.74
CA ILE A 71 0.08 8.17 -1.23
C ILE A 71 -0.20 7.18 -2.37
N GLU A 72 -0.83 7.65 -3.45
CA GLU A 72 -1.15 6.81 -4.61
C GLU A 72 0.12 6.23 -5.26
N LYS A 73 1.12 7.08 -5.48
CA LYS A 73 2.41 6.69 -6.06
C LYS A 73 3.12 5.65 -5.20
N LEU A 74 3.20 5.89 -3.89
CA LEU A 74 3.89 5.02 -2.94
C LEU A 74 3.16 3.68 -2.80
N HIS A 75 1.83 3.70 -2.71
CA HIS A 75 1.00 2.49 -2.66
C HIS A 75 1.18 1.63 -3.92
N CYS A 76 1.19 2.23 -5.12
CA CYS A 76 1.42 1.49 -6.35
C CYS A 76 2.85 0.93 -6.42
N GLY A 77 3.85 1.73 -6.05
CA GLY A 77 5.25 1.33 -6.02
C GLY A 77 5.51 0.15 -5.07
N PHE A 78 4.86 0.13 -3.90
CA PHE A 78 4.89 -0.99 -2.96
C PHE A 78 4.47 -2.30 -3.63
N HIS A 79 3.32 -2.31 -4.30
CA HIS A 79 2.80 -3.53 -4.95
C HIS A 79 3.66 -3.96 -6.14
N GLU A 80 4.16 -3.00 -6.92
CA GLU A 80 5.06 -3.29 -8.05
C GLU A 80 6.36 -3.94 -7.57
N ILE A 81 7.00 -3.36 -6.56
CA ILE A 81 8.28 -3.86 -6.04
C ILE A 81 8.08 -5.22 -5.34
N ALA A 82 7.05 -5.38 -4.51
CA ALA A 82 6.77 -6.65 -3.84
C ALA A 82 6.51 -7.78 -4.85
N SER A 83 5.86 -7.49 -5.98
CA SER A 83 5.52 -8.49 -7.01
C SER A 83 6.74 -9.07 -7.76
N LYS A 84 7.94 -8.51 -7.55
CA LYS A 84 9.20 -9.01 -8.15
C LYS A 84 9.76 -10.24 -7.42
N ILE A 85 9.29 -10.53 -6.23
CA ILE A 85 9.77 -11.65 -5.41
C ILE A 85 9.13 -12.95 -5.89
N ASP A 86 9.95 -13.90 -6.33
CA ASP A 86 9.51 -15.29 -6.50
C ASP A 86 9.69 -16.04 -5.17
N THR A 87 8.59 -16.12 -4.43
CA THR A 87 8.56 -16.81 -3.13
C THR A 87 8.98 -18.28 -3.17
N GLN A 88 8.91 -18.96 -4.32
CA GLN A 88 9.32 -20.36 -4.44
C GLN A 88 10.82 -20.51 -4.75
N ASN A 89 11.45 -19.46 -5.25
CA ASN A 89 12.87 -19.40 -5.56
C ASN A 89 13.52 -18.10 -5.04
N PRO A 90 13.56 -17.92 -3.70
CA PRO A 90 14.00 -16.67 -3.11
C PRO A 90 15.50 -16.44 -3.36
N LYS A 91 15.84 -15.20 -3.66
CA LYS A 91 17.20 -14.77 -3.98
C LYS A 91 17.75 -13.84 -2.89
N PRO A 92 19.08 -13.71 -2.75
CA PRO A 92 19.67 -12.81 -1.77
C PRO A 92 19.18 -11.36 -1.87
N GLU A 93 18.92 -10.87 -3.09
CA GLU A 93 18.38 -9.52 -3.33
C GLU A 93 16.95 -9.31 -2.81
N ASP A 94 16.18 -10.37 -2.58
CA ASP A 94 14.80 -10.26 -2.06
C ASP A 94 14.78 -9.67 -0.64
N ALA A 95 15.87 -9.82 0.12
CA ALA A 95 15.99 -9.20 1.44
C ALA A 95 15.95 -7.67 1.36
N GLU A 96 16.59 -7.07 0.37
CA GLU A 96 16.55 -5.62 0.14
C GLU A 96 15.17 -5.18 -0.37
N ILE A 97 14.51 -6.01 -1.20
CA ILE A 97 13.14 -5.76 -1.64
C ILE A 97 12.18 -5.76 -0.44
N ILE A 98 12.27 -6.74 0.46
CA ILE A 98 11.44 -6.80 1.68
C ILE A 98 11.68 -5.60 2.58
N LYS A 99 12.94 -5.22 2.77
CA LYS A 99 13.30 -4.02 3.53
C LYS A 99 12.64 -2.78 2.92
N LYS A 100 12.77 -2.60 1.60
CA LYS A 100 12.16 -1.47 0.88
C LYS A 100 10.64 -1.45 1.00
N VAL A 101 9.98 -2.59 0.87
CA VAL A 101 8.52 -2.76 0.99
C VAL A 101 8.03 -2.39 2.40
N LYS A 102 8.80 -2.71 3.45
CA LYS A 102 8.52 -2.30 4.84
C LYS A 102 8.71 -0.79 5.06
N GLU A 103 9.77 -0.22 4.51
CA GLU A 103 10.03 1.22 4.54
C GLU A 103 8.92 1.99 3.82
N ASP A 104 8.53 1.56 2.61
CA ASP A 104 7.45 2.16 1.83
C ASP A 104 6.11 2.05 2.55
N SER A 105 5.84 0.94 3.24
CA SER A 105 4.63 0.82 4.07
C SER A 105 4.65 1.79 5.24
N THR A 106 5.78 1.92 5.93
CA THR A 106 5.92 2.86 7.04
C THR A 106 5.71 4.30 6.57
N HIS A 107 6.30 4.66 5.43
CA HIS A 107 6.14 5.99 4.85
C HIS A 107 4.70 6.24 4.38
N LEU A 108 4.05 5.25 3.75
CA LEU A 108 2.63 5.32 3.38
C LEU A 108 1.76 5.59 4.60
N PHE A 109 2.07 4.96 5.74
CA PHE A 109 1.32 5.16 6.97
C PHE A 109 1.50 6.57 7.53
N GLN A 110 2.71 7.13 7.44
CA GLN A 110 2.97 8.51 7.86
C GLN A 110 2.19 9.52 7.01
N LEU A 111 2.16 9.33 5.68
CA LEU A 111 1.38 10.19 4.78
C LEU A 111 -0.12 10.08 5.04
N LEU A 112 -0.63 8.86 5.25
CA LEU A 112 -2.05 8.64 5.60
C LEU A 112 -2.42 9.27 6.95
N LEU A 113 -1.51 9.29 7.91
CA LEU A 113 -1.72 9.98 9.19
C LEU A 113 -1.67 11.50 9.04
N ALA A 114 -0.87 12.03 8.10
CA ALA A 114 -0.81 13.46 7.80
C ALA A 114 -2.07 14.00 7.10
N LEU A 115 -2.97 13.11 6.64
CA LEU A 115 -4.30 13.47 6.14
C LEU A 115 -5.33 13.71 7.26
N LYS A 116 -5.03 13.33 8.51
CA LYS A 116 -5.88 13.62 9.69
C LYS A 116 -5.74 15.08 10.12
#